data_AF-A0A3N0AY38-F1
#
_entry.id   AF-A0A3N0AY38-F1
#
_cell.length_a   1.000
_cell.length_b   1.000
_cell.length_c   1.000
_cell.angle_alpha   90.00
_cell.angle_beta   90.00
_cell.angle_gamma   90.00
#
_symmetry.space_group_name_H-M   'P 1'
#
loop_
_entity.id
_entity.type
_entity.pdbx_description
1 polymer ?
#
loop_
_entity_poly.entity_id
_entity_poly.type
_entity_poly.pdbx_seq_one_letter_code
_entity_poly.pdbx_strand_id
1 'polypeptide(L)'
;MGGFPNFWKLIADENRDTPIIYLSPKRHSDSNQTVIDPQQIARSLGPSAMVYYAIDPAFSDEMRELLPDDQYKCYNGFVRVYMSKPHLDDPGDSRRHRYFQPSTIEKMGDEIFVQMLRRALAQDVYFYGTMVRLDVVKSKIRRASIMKEAQGQITVAENRVKNAEEESMGLLIELEEEADTAHRENEQLRHDLDEARSKIYSLEARAQVAENALNGARGSSVADEIDMQKYSPRILCDLFATIFGDRIDFTDRAMKSLDDCTTRPDILWNALYDLCTIAYDLYTNQGEIDIAKSFNSKSEFEYSRGAGMMTRKNAKLIEQYRDVYRGREINVETHIKKGNKEASDQFIRIYFGFDIKSKKLVVSSVGKHLDTYSTKSMK
;
A
#
# COMPACT_ATOMS: atom_id res chain seq x y z
N MET A 1 -74.07 7.01 9.37
CA MET A 1 -73.56 5.77 10.01
C MET A 1 -72.27 5.37 9.32
N GLY A 2 -71.34 4.88 10.13
CA GLY A 2 -69.91 5.09 10.01
C GLY A 2 -69.18 4.55 8.78
N GLY A 3 -68.49 5.44 8.06
CA GLY A 3 -67.66 5.09 6.91
C GLY A 3 -66.19 4.88 7.28
N PHE A 4 -65.76 5.47 8.39
CA PHE A 4 -64.34 5.50 8.76
C PHE A 4 -63.74 4.12 9.06
N PRO A 5 -64.39 3.20 9.80
CA PRO A 5 -63.84 1.86 10.06
C PRO A 5 -63.52 1.07 8.77
N ASN A 6 -64.38 1.19 7.75
CA ASN A 6 -64.14 0.55 6.45
C ASN A 6 -63.03 1.25 5.67
N PHE A 7 -62.95 2.58 5.74
CA PHE A 7 -61.87 3.33 5.13
C PHE A 7 -60.51 3.05 5.81
N TRP A 8 -60.48 2.90 7.13
CA TRP A 8 -59.28 2.55 7.89
C TRP A 8 -58.76 1.17 7.52
N LYS A 9 -59.65 0.17 7.31
CA LYS A 9 -59.24 -1.14 6.78
C LYS A 9 -58.48 -1.04 5.46
N LEU A 10 -58.85 -0.10 4.58
CA LEU A 10 -58.13 0.14 3.32
C LEU A 10 -56.79 0.82 3.56
N ILE A 11 -56.72 1.78 4.48
CA ILE A 11 -55.46 2.47 4.82
C ILE A 11 -54.45 1.49 5.41
N ALA A 12 -54.92 0.62 6.32
CA ALA A 12 -54.14 -0.30 7.13
C ALA A 12 -53.78 -1.64 6.44
N ASP A 13 -54.33 -1.91 5.25
CA ASP A 13 -54.01 -3.14 4.51
C ASP A 13 -52.56 -3.11 4.01
N GLU A 14 -51.70 -3.93 4.61
CA GLU A 14 -50.28 -4.07 4.26
C GLU A 14 -50.06 -4.56 2.82
N ASN A 15 -51.05 -5.23 2.22
CA ASN A 15 -50.98 -5.70 0.84
C ASN A 15 -51.41 -4.64 -0.17
N ARG A 16 -51.79 -3.44 0.28
CA ARG A 16 -52.22 -2.36 -0.61
C ARG A 16 -51.04 -1.81 -1.41
N ASP A 17 -50.97 -2.17 -2.67
CA ASP A 17 -49.91 -1.72 -3.60
C ASP A 17 -50.13 -0.32 -4.17
N THR A 18 -51.29 0.30 -3.93
CA THR A 18 -51.63 1.63 -4.48
C THR A 18 -51.79 2.69 -3.37
N PRO A 19 -51.10 3.84 -3.46
CA PRO A 19 -51.30 4.94 -2.53
C PRO A 19 -52.76 5.42 -2.50
N ILE A 20 -53.22 5.86 -1.34
CA ILE A 20 -54.55 6.45 -1.14
C ILE A 20 -54.36 7.94 -0.87
N ILE A 21 -55.10 8.78 -1.58
CA ILE A 21 -55.19 10.20 -1.29
C ILE A 21 -56.56 10.45 -0.69
N TYR A 22 -56.60 10.95 0.53
CA TYR A 22 -57.82 11.32 1.20
C TYR A 22 -57.94 12.83 1.34
N LEU A 23 -59.09 13.35 0.92
CA LEU A 23 -59.46 14.75 1.08
C LEU A 23 -60.55 14.86 2.14
N SER A 24 -60.22 15.49 3.26
CA SER A 24 -61.20 15.78 4.29
C SER A 24 -62.02 17.03 3.93
N PRO A 25 -63.31 17.10 4.32
CA PRO A 25 -64.15 18.28 4.10
C PRO A 25 -63.72 19.45 5.00
N LYS A 26 -63.93 20.68 4.55
CA LYS A 26 -63.72 21.89 5.39
C LYS A 26 -64.83 21.99 6.45
N ARG A 27 -64.47 22.40 7.68
CA ARG A 27 -65.39 22.44 8.85
C ARG A 27 -66.44 23.56 8.81
N HIS A 28 -66.25 24.58 7.97
CA HIS A 28 -67.04 25.82 7.99
C HIS A 28 -67.42 26.35 6.59
N SER A 29 -67.58 25.46 5.61
CA SER A 29 -68.09 25.84 4.29
C SER A 29 -69.53 25.34 4.13
N ASP A 30 -70.45 26.24 3.75
CA ASP A 30 -71.89 25.92 3.56
C ASP A 30 -72.15 24.84 2.49
N SER A 31 -71.15 24.62 1.63
CA SER A 31 -71.04 23.49 0.74
C SER A 31 -69.92 22.60 1.27
N ASN A 32 -70.14 21.30 1.49
CA ASN A 32 -69.16 20.30 1.96
C ASN A 32 -67.96 20.13 1.00
N GLN A 33 -67.22 21.20 0.77
CA GLN A 33 -66.19 21.33 -0.24
C GLN A 33 -64.85 20.90 0.36
N THR A 34 -64.16 20.04 -0.38
CA THR A 34 -62.74 19.79 -0.20
C THR A 34 -61.95 21.02 -0.64
N VAL A 35 -60.70 21.14 -0.18
CA VAL A 35 -59.83 22.27 -0.58
C VAL A 35 -59.52 22.29 -2.08
N ILE A 36 -59.59 21.14 -2.72
CA ILE A 36 -59.35 20.95 -4.15
C ILE A 36 -60.33 19.90 -4.67
N ASP A 37 -60.71 20.03 -5.95
CA ASP A 37 -61.61 19.10 -6.63
C ASP A 37 -61.01 17.66 -6.66
N PRO A 38 -61.65 16.67 -6.00
CA PRO A 38 -61.18 15.29 -6.01
C PRO A 38 -61.10 14.71 -7.43
N GLN A 39 -62.01 15.11 -8.32
CA GLN A 39 -62.05 14.65 -9.70
C GLN A 39 -60.87 15.19 -10.51
N GLN A 40 -60.39 16.40 -10.21
CA GLN A 40 -59.19 16.96 -10.82
C GLN A 40 -57.94 16.15 -10.45
N ILE A 41 -57.81 15.76 -9.18
CA ILE A 41 -56.71 14.89 -8.71
C ILE A 41 -56.81 13.52 -9.39
N ALA A 42 -57.98 12.88 -9.35
CA ALA A 42 -58.19 11.54 -9.91
C ALA A 42 -57.89 11.49 -11.42
N ARG A 43 -58.32 12.49 -12.20
CA ARG A 43 -58.03 12.58 -13.64
C ARG A 43 -56.56 12.76 -13.94
N SER A 44 -55.84 13.49 -13.09
CA SER A 44 -54.41 13.78 -13.30
C SER A 44 -53.50 12.63 -12.89
N LEU A 45 -53.84 11.92 -11.81
CA LEU A 45 -53.07 10.79 -11.30
C LEU A 45 -53.44 9.46 -11.97
N GLY A 46 -54.68 9.30 -12.44
CA GLY A 46 -55.15 8.06 -13.04
C GLY A 46 -54.96 6.87 -12.08
N PRO A 47 -54.30 5.77 -12.51
CA PRO A 47 -54.10 4.59 -11.67
C PRO A 47 -52.98 4.75 -10.62
N SER A 48 -52.24 5.87 -10.61
CA SER A 48 -51.11 6.05 -9.68
C SER A 48 -51.51 6.22 -8.22
N ALA A 49 -52.77 6.56 -7.94
CA ALA A 49 -53.30 6.61 -6.59
C ALA A 49 -54.84 6.52 -6.59
N MET A 50 -55.40 5.94 -5.55
CA MET A 50 -56.85 5.96 -5.31
C MET A 50 -57.24 7.23 -4.57
N VAL A 51 -58.23 7.95 -5.07
CA VAL A 51 -58.69 9.21 -4.46
C VAL A 51 -59.99 8.99 -3.73
N TYR A 52 -60.00 9.27 -2.43
CA TYR A 52 -61.16 9.23 -1.55
C TYR A 52 -61.44 10.62 -0.98
N TYR A 53 -62.71 10.93 -0.77
CA TYR A 53 -63.12 12.16 -0.09
C TYR A 53 -64.39 11.88 0.71
N ALA A 54 -64.53 12.56 1.84
CA ALA A 54 -65.77 12.48 2.62
C ALA A 54 -66.72 13.60 2.20
N ILE A 55 -67.98 13.22 1.96
CA ILE A 55 -69.07 14.13 1.59
C ILE A 55 -69.76 14.70 2.84
N ASP A 56 -69.61 14.02 3.98
CA ASP A 56 -70.23 14.37 5.27
C ASP A 56 -69.15 14.75 6.30
N PRO A 57 -69.24 15.96 6.91
CA PRO A 57 -68.36 16.36 8.00
C PRO A 57 -68.34 15.38 9.18
N ALA A 58 -69.42 14.64 9.45
CA ALA A 58 -69.50 13.65 10.53
C ALA A 58 -68.44 12.53 10.42
N PHE A 59 -67.92 12.27 9.20
CA PHE A 59 -66.80 11.35 9.00
C PHE A 59 -65.52 11.82 9.72
N SER A 60 -65.31 13.14 9.83
CA SER A 60 -64.15 13.71 10.52
C SER A 60 -64.24 13.53 12.03
N ASP A 61 -65.45 13.54 12.58
CA ASP A 61 -65.68 13.26 14.00
C ASP A 61 -65.50 11.78 14.30
N GLU A 62 -66.02 10.91 13.43
CA GLU A 62 -65.80 9.47 13.51
C GLU A 62 -64.31 9.09 13.43
N MET A 63 -63.55 9.68 12.50
CA MET A 63 -62.10 9.51 12.42
C MET A 63 -61.43 9.96 13.72
N ARG A 64 -61.88 11.06 14.34
CA ARG A 64 -61.27 11.56 15.58
C ARG A 64 -61.50 10.61 16.75
N GLU A 65 -62.65 9.95 16.81
CA GLU A 65 -63.01 9.05 17.90
C GLU A 65 -62.40 7.65 17.74
N LEU A 66 -62.29 7.15 16.49
CA LEU A 66 -61.97 5.74 16.22
C LEU A 66 -60.57 5.50 15.66
N LEU A 67 -59.80 6.54 15.34
CA LEU A 67 -58.44 6.38 14.80
C LEU A 67 -57.50 5.78 15.86
N PRO A 68 -56.85 4.64 15.60
CA PRO A 68 -55.96 4.00 16.58
C PRO A 68 -54.69 4.81 16.90
N ASP A 69 -54.19 5.57 15.92
CA ASP A 69 -52.99 6.39 16.05
C ASP A 69 -53.19 7.77 15.38
N ASP A 70 -53.13 8.82 16.21
CA ASP A 70 -53.24 10.23 15.82
C ASP A 70 -52.22 10.67 14.77
N GLN A 71 -51.11 9.95 14.60
CA GLN A 71 -50.12 10.26 13.56
C GLN A 71 -50.68 10.10 12.13
N TYR A 72 -51.80 9.38 11.96
CA TYR A 72 -52.47 9.12 10.68
C TYR A 72 -53.68 10.02 10.40
N LYS A 73 -53.95 11.00 11.26
CA LYS A 73 -55.13 11.88 11.17
C LYS A 73 -55.19 12.73 9.89
N CYS A 74 -56.41 12.99 9.43
CA CYS A 74 -56.71 13.92 8.33
C CYS A 74 -58.13 14.49 8.46
N TYR A 75 -58.26 15.75 8.87
CA TYR A 75 -59.54 16.42 9.07
C TYR A 75 -59.43 17.92 8.76
N ASN A 76 -60.54 18.65 8.70
CA ASN A 76 -60.60 20.12 8.52
C ASN A 76 -60.06 20.63 7.17
N GLY A 77 -60.41 19.97 6.05
CA GLY A 77 -59.98 20.40 4.71
C GLY A 77 -58.60 19.91 4.30
N PHE A 78 -57.91 19.17 5.18
CA PHE A 78 -56.59 18.63 4.91
C PHE A 78 -56.65 17.55 3.84
N VAL A 79 -55.53 17.40 3.13
CA VAL A 79 -55.30 16.31 2.20
C VAL A 79 -54.18 15.44 2.75
N ARG A 80 -54.37 14.13 2.82
CA ARG A 80 -53.33 13.19 3.24
C ARG A 80 -53.10 12.13 2.18
N VAL A 81 -51.82 11.84 1.94
CA VAL A 81 -51.35 10.76 1.07
C VAL A 81 -50.91 9.61 1.95
N TYR A 82 -51.67 8.53 1.94
CA TYR A 82 -51.29 7.28 2.57
C TYR A 82 -50.53 6.41 1.56
N MET A 83 -49.22 6.27 1.75
CA MET A 83 -48.36 5.47 0.87
C MET A 83 -48.78 3.98 0.86
N SER A 84 -48.44 3.27 -0.22
CA SER A 84 -48.68 1.84 -0.40
C SER A 84 -47.87 0.99 0.59
N LYS A 85 -48.31 -0.24 0.88
CA LYS A 85 -47.67 -1.16 1.82
C LYS A 85 -47.41 -0.52 3.20
N PRO A 86 -48.47 -0.13 3.93
CA PRO A 86 -48.37 0.36 5.32
C PRO A 86 -47.65 -0.66 6.20
N HIS A 87 -46.88 -0.17 7.18
CA HIS A 87 -46.27 -0.96 8.24
C HIS A 87 -46.61 -0.26 9.57
N LEU A 88 -47.88 -0.33 9.97
CA LEU A 88 -48.40 0.48 11.07
C LEU A 88 -47.77 0.14 12.44
N ASP A 89 -47.18 -1.05 12.56
CA ASP A 89 -46.42 -1.47 13.74
C ASP A 89 -45.02 -0.81 13.84
N ASP A 90 -44.52 -0.21 12.76
CA ASP A 90 -43.26 0.55 12.75
C ASP A 90 -43.53 2.02 13.15
N PRO A 91 -42.97 2.50 14.29
CA PRO A 91 -43.11 3.90 14.72
C PRO A 91 -42.58 4.93 13.71
N GLY A 92 -41.76 4.52 12.75
CA GLY A 92 -41.25 5.36 11.66
C GLY A 92 -42.19 5.50 10.46
N ASP A 93 -43.17 4.61 10.30
CA ASP A 93 -43.99 4.49 9.10
C ASP A 93 -44.81 5.75 8.85
N SER A 94 -45.34 6.36 9.91
CA SER A 94 -46.19 7.56 9.82
C SER A 94 -45.54 8.73 9.05
N ARG A 95 -44.20 8.83 9.03
CA ARG A 95 -43.44 9.93 8.41
C ARG A 95 -43.56 9.98 6.89
N ARG A 96 -43.79 8.85 6.23
CA ARG A 96 -43.97 8.81 4.76
C ARG A 96 -45.40 9.10 4.32
N HIS A 97 -46.38 9.04 5.23
CA HIS A 97 -47.78 9.38 4.94
C HIS A 97 -47.97 10.91 5.00
N ARG A 98 -47.62 11.58 3.91
CA ARG A 98 -47.58 13.06 3.84
C ARG A 98 -48.96 13.67 4.04
N TYR A 99 -49.02 14.74 4.82
CA TYR A 99 -50.24 15.50 5.07
C TYR A 99 -50.04 16.96 4.65
N PHE A 100 -51.08 17.57 4.09
CA PHE A 100 -51.06 18.89 3.51
C PHE A 100 -52.19 19.74 4.09
N GLN A 101 -51.82 20.93 4.56
CA GLN A 101 -52.76 21.90 5.09
C GLN A 101 -53.52 22.61 3.95
N PRO A 102 -54.79 22.99 4.17
CA PRO A 102 -55.57 23.69 3.15
C PRO A 102 -54.90 24.97 2.66
N SER A 103 -54.36 25.76 3.58
CA SER A 103 -53.69 27.04 3.29
C SER A 103 -52.44 26.86 2.41
N THR A 104 -51.75 25.74 2.53
CA THR A 104 -50.59 25.41 1.68
C THR A 104 -51.04 25.11 0.26
N ILE A 105 -52.14 24.39 0.08
CA ILE A 105 -52.69 24.03 -1.22
C ILE A 105 -53.24 25.28 -1.91
N GLU A 106 -53.99 26.10 -1.19
CA GLU A 106 -54.55 27.36 -1.70
C GLU A 106 -53.46 28.34 -2.14
N LYS A 107 -52.38 28.48 -1.35
CA LYS A 107 -51.22 29.32 -1.73
C LYS A 107 -50.46 28.78 -2.94
N MET A 108 -50.35 27.47 -3.06
CA MET A 108 -49.67 26.81 -4.17
C MET A 108 -50.49 26.86 -5.46
N GLY A 109 -51.82 26.85 -5.33
CA GLY A 109 -52.75 26.71 -6.44
C GLY A 109 -52.93 25.25 -6.84
N ASP A 110 -54.17 24.90 -7.18
CA ASP A 110 -54.61 23.53 -7.47
C ASP A 110 -53.75 22.86 -8.55
N GLU A 111 -53.44 23.56 -9.64
CA GLU A 111 -52.67 23.02 -10.75
C GLU A 111 -51.25 22.60 -10.32
N ILE A 112 -50.56 23.46 -9.56
CA ILE A 112 -49.19 23.19 -9.09
C ILE A 112 -49.21 22.07 -8.05
N PHE A 113 -50.20 22.05 -7.17
CA PHE A 113 -50.38 20.99 -6.17
C PHE A 113 -50.64 19.62 -6.83
N VAL A 114 -51.55 19.56 -7.81
CA VAL A 114 -51.81 18.35 -8.59
C VAL A 114 -50.56 17.91 -9.38
N GLN A 115 -49.81 18.83 -9.98
CA GLN A 115 -48.54 18.50 -10.66
C GLN A 115 -47.47 17.99 -9.69
N MET A 116 -47.43 18.50 -8.46
CA MET A 116 -46.54 18.00 -7.41
C MET A 116 -46.90 16.57 -7.02
N LEU A 117 -48.18 16.29 -6.75
CA LEU A 117 -48.67 14.93 -6.45
C LEU A 117 -48.37 13.98 -7.61
N ARG A 118 -48.61 14.42 -8.85
CA ARG A 118 -48.31 13.63 -10.05
C ARG A 118 -46.83 13.31 -10.18
N ARG A 119 -45.94 14.26 -9.91
CA ARG A 119 -44.49 14.00 -9.95
C ARG A 119 -44.03 13.06 -8.85
N ALA A 120 -44.53 13.27 -7.63
CA ALA A 120 -44.15 12.45 -6.48
C ALA A 120 -44.62 11.00 -6.63
N LEU A 121 -45.87 10.80 -7.04
CA LEU A 121 -46.48 9.47 -7.12
C LEU A 121 -46.21 8.76 -8.45
N ALA A 122 -45.88 9.48 -9.54
CA ALA A 122 -45.44 8.84 -10.77
C ALA A 122 -44.00 8.32 -10.70
N GLN A 123 -43.16 8.82 -9.77
CA GLN A 123 -41.83 8.26 -9.53
C GLN A 123 -41.89 6.90 -8.81
N ASP A 124 -42.93 6.66 -8.00
CA ASP A 124 -43.17 5.37 -7.33
C ASP A 124 -43.93 4.34 -8.19
N VAL A 125 -44.49 4.74 -9.34
CA VAL A 125 -45.33 3.89 -10.21
C VAL A 125 -44.55 3.40 -11.45
N TYR A 126 -43.39 2.79 -11.21
CA TYR A 126 -42.66 2.01 -12.22
C TYR A 126 -43.22 0.58 -12.41
N PHE A 127 -44.51 0.35 -12.15
CA PHE A 127 -45.12 -0.99 -12.26
C PHE A 127 -46.31 -1.16 -13.22
N TYR A 128 -46.77 -0.12 -13.93
CA TYR A 128 -47.79 -0.30 -14.99
C TYR A 128 -47.40 0.42 -16.28
N GLY A 129 -46.66 -0.31 -17.12
CA GLY A 129 -46.38 0.09 -18.49
C GLY A 129 -47.54 -0.26 -19.42
N THR A 130 -48.27 0.73 -19.93
CA THR A 130 -48.80 0.80 -21.31
C THR A 130 -49.62 2.08 -21.55
N MET A 131 -48.98 3.16 -22.01
CA MET A 131 -49.48 4.08 -23.07
C MET A 131 -48.61 5.35 -23.14
N VAL A 132 -48.00 5.60 -24.29
CA VAL A 132 -47.12 6.74 -24.57
C VAL A 132 -47.92 7.85 -25.27
N ARG A 133 -48.03 9.05 -24.66
CA ARG A 133 -48.54 10.28 -25.33
C ARG A 133 -47.43 10.98 -26.12
N LEU A 134 -47.75 11.56 -27.28
CA LEU A 134 -46.81 12.26 -28.19
C LEU A 134 -46.05 13.44 -27.56
N ASP A 135 -46.59 14.12 -26.54
CA ASP A 135 -45.85 15.17 -25.79
C ASP A 135 -44.82 14.59 -24.81
N VAL A 136 -45.06 13.36 -24.34
CA VAL A 136 -44.04 12.57 -23.66
C VAL A 136 -42.99 12.14 -24.66
N VAL A 137 -43.33 11.89 -25.93
CA VAL A 137 -42.33 11.64 -27.00
C VAL A 137 -41.50 12.89 -27.26
N LYS A 138 -42.06 14.10 -27.39
CA LYS A 138 -41.25 15.33 -27.57
C LYS A 138 -40.39 15.68 -26.35
N SER A 139 -40.93 15.54 -25.14
CA SER A 139 -40.15 15.77 -23.91
C SER A 139 -39.17 14.65 -23.59
N LYS A 140 -39.45 13.40 -23.98
CA LYS A 140 -38.49 12.28 -23.95
C LYS A 140 -37.47 12.41 -25.05
N ILE A 141 -37.79 12.89 -26.25
CA ILE A 141 -36.83 13.17 -27.33
C ILE A 141 -35.93 14.33 -26.91
N ARG A 142 -36.47 15.40 -26.31
CA ARG A 142 -35.65 16.51 -25.78
C ARG A 142 -34.78 16.06 -24.61
N ARG A 143 -35.34 15.31 -23.64
CA ARG A 143 -34.55 14.75 -22.54
C ARG A 143 -33.54 13.70 -23.00
N ALA A 144 -33.89 12.85 -23.96
CA ALA A 144 -32.99 11.88 -24.56
C ALA A 144 -31.93 12.56 -25.42
N SER A 145 -32.24 13.70 -26.07
CA SER A 145 -31.26 14.50 -26.80
C SER A 145 -30.30 15.18 -25.84
N ILE A 146 -30.80 15.80 -24.76
CA ILE A 146 -29.96 16.40 -23.70
C ILE A 146 -29.15 15.32 -22.99
N MET A 147 -29.73 14.17 -22.67
CA MET A 147 -29.01 13.04 -22.07
C MET A 147 -28.02 12.43 -23.05
N LYS A 148 -28.32 12.36 -24.35
CA LYS A 148 -27.38 11.87 -25.38
C LYS A 148 -26.24 12.86 -25.59
N GLU A 149 -26.49 14.16 -25.49
CA GLU A 149 -25.49 15.21 -25.57
C GLU A 149 -24.62 15.23 -24.30
N ALA A 150 -25.22 15.12 -23.12
CA ALA A 150 -24.50 14.97 -21.85
C ALA A 150 -23.70 13.67 -21.81
N GLN A 151 -24.26 12.55 -22.27
CA GLN A 151 -23.57 11.27 -22.39
C GLN A 151 -22.44 11.37 -23.43
N GLY A 152 -22.67 12.07 -24.54
CA GLY A 152 -21.64 12.33 -25.54
C GLY A 152 -20.49 13.16 -24.96
N GLN A 153 -20.78 14.18 -24.16
CA GLN A 153 -19.77 14.98 -23.46
C GLN A 153 -19.03 14.17 -22.38
N ILE A 154 -19.74 13.32 -21.64
CA ILE A 154 -19.14 12.39 -20.67
C ILE A 154 -18.21 11.42 -21.40
N THR A 155 -18.67 10.78 -22.48
CA THR A 155 -17.84 9.85 -23.27
C THR A 155 -16.65 10.57 -23.92
N VAL A 156 -16.79 11.82 -24.37
CA VAL A 156 -15.65 12.62 -24.86
C VAL A 156 -14.68 12.95 -23.72
N ALA A 157 -15.18 13.27 -22.52
CA ALA A 157 -14.35 13.52 -21.35
C ALA A 157 -13.64 12.25 -20.87
N GLU A 158 -14.34 11.11 -20.82
CA GLU A 158 -13.78 9.79 -20.51
C GLU A 158 -12.72 9.38 -21.53
N ASN A 159 -12.98 9.57 -22.82
CA ASN A 159 -11.98 9.32 -23.86
C ASN A 159 -10.78 10.27 -23.77
N ARG A 160 -10.98 11.54 -23.38
CA ARG A 160 -9.88 12.49 -23.14
C ARG A 160 -9.04 12.08 -21.94
N VAL A 161 -9.66 11.67 -20.84
CA VAL A 161 -8.96 11.16 -19.65
C VAL A 161 -8.20 9.90 -20.01
N LYS A 162 -8.85 8.95 -20.68
CA LYS A 162 -8.22 7.70 -21.13
C LYS A 162 -7.05 7.94 -22.08
N ASN A 163 -7.20 8.83 -23.06
CA ASN A 163 -6.10 9.18 -23.97
C ASN A 163 -4.96 9.87 -23.20
N ALA A 164 -5.26 10.75 -22.25
CA ALA A 164 -4.24 11.39 -21.41
C ALA A 164 -3.54 10.39 -20.47
N GLU A 165 -4.26 9.38 -19.96
CA GLU A 165 -3.70 8.27 -19.18
C GLU A 165 -2.82 7.37 -20.06
N GLU A 166 -3.23 7.06 -21.29
CA GLU A 166 -2.45 6.29 -22.26
C GLU A 166 -1.18 7.05 -22.69
N GLU A 167 -1.28 8.35 -22.97
CA GLU A 167 -0.12 9.23 -23.25
C GLU A 167 0.80 9.33 -22.04
N SER A 168 0.26 9.51 -20.83
CA SER A 168 1.05 9.55 -19.60
C SER A 168 1.74 8.22 -19.32
N MET A 169 1.09 7.09 -19.59
CA MET A 169 1.68 5.76 -19.43
C MET A 169 2.78 5.53 -20.46
N GLY A 170 2.56 5.96 -21.72
CA GLY A 170 3.58 5.91 -22.77
C GLY A 170 4.83 6.71 -22.38
N LEU A 171 4.66 7.93 -21.90
CA LEU A 171 5.76 8.76 -21.42
C LEU A 171 6.49 8.14 -20.21
N LEU A 172 5.75 7.45 -19.33
CA LEU A 172 6.34 6.79 -18.16
C LEU A 172 7.22 5.59 -18.57
N ILE A 173 6.78 4.82 -19.57
CA ILE A 173 7.55 3.72 -20.16
C ILE A 173 8.81 4.26 -20.86
N GLU A 174 8.67 5.32 -21.67
CA GLU A 174 9.82 5.95 -22.33
C GLU A 174 10.86 6.46 -21.32
N LEU A 175 10.40 7.09 -20.24
CA LEU A 175 11.29 7.54 -19.15
C LEU A 175 11.94 6.38 -18.40
N GLU A 176 11.23 5.27 -18.20
CA GLU A 176 11.79 4.06 -17.58
C GLU A 176 12.86 3.41 -18.48
N GLU A 177 12.61 3.32 -19.79
CA GLU A 177 13.59 2.85 -20.76
C GLU A 177 14.82 3.77 -20.84
N GLU A 178 14.63 5.09 -20.82
CA GLU A 178 15.73 6.06 -20.76
C GLU A 178 16.51 5.96 -19.45
N ALA A 179 15.83 5.77 -18.31
CA ALA A 179 16.48 5.56 -17.03
C ALA A 179 17.30 4.25 -17.01
N ASP A 180 16.77 3.16 -17.56
CA ASP A 180 17.44 1.87 -17.65
C ASP A 180 18.65 1.89 -18.60
N THR A 181 18.54 2.62 -19.70
CA THR A 181 19.67 2.81 -20.63
C THR A 181 20.75 3.68 -19.98
N ALA A 182 20.37 4.80 -19.37
CA ALA A 182 21.29 5.64 -18.62
C ALA A 182 21.94 4.88 -17.44
N HIS A 183 21.20 4.02 -16.75
CA HIS A 183 21.73 3.18 -15.67
C HIS A 183 22.78 2.19 -16.20
N ARG A 184 22.47 1.50 -17.30
CA ARG A 184 23.42 0.59 -17.97
C ARG A 184 24.66 1.31 -18.47
N GLU A 185 24.51 2.49 -19.06
CA GLU A 185 25.65 3.33 -19.44
C GLU A 185 26.46 3.77 -18.22
N ASN A 186 25.81 4.12 -17.10
CA ASN A 186 26.51 4.48 -15.87
C ASN A 186 27.30 3.29 -15.30
N GLU A 187 26.72 2.09 -15.30
CA GLU A 187 27.41 0.87 -14.89
C GLU A 187 28.59 0.55 -15.81
N GLN A 188 28.42 0.67 -17.13
CA GLN A 188 29.50 0.45 -18.08
C GLN A 188 30.62 1.49 -17.90
N LEU A 189 30.28 2.78 -17.78
CA LEU A 189 31.25 3.84 -17.53
C LEU A 189 31.96 3.65 -16.19
N ARG A 190 31.26 3.15 -15.15
CA ARG A 190 31.89 2.81 -13.87
C ARG A 190 32.85 1.63 -14.01
N HIS A 191 32.48 0.61 -14.77
CA HIS A 191 33.36 -0.52 -15.06
C HIS A 191 34.59 -0.06 -15.86
N ASP A 192 34.41 0.73 -16.91
CA ASP A 192 35.50 1.27 -17.73
C ASP A 192 36.41 2.20 -16.91
N LEU A 193 35.83 3.00 -16.00
CA LEU A 193 36.56 3.83 -15.06
C LEU A 193 37.39 2.98 -14.09
N ASP A 194 36.82 1.88 -13.58
CA ASP A 194 37.53 0.96 -12.68
C ASP A 194 38.64 0.19 -13.40
N GLU A 195 38.41 -0.22 -14.64
CA GLU A 195 39.43 -0.84 -15.50
C GLU A 195 40.55 0.15 -15.83
N ALA A 196 40.21 1.39 -16.19
CA ALA A 196 41.18 2.45 -16.45
C ALA A 196 41.99 2.78 -15.19
N ARG A 197 41.35 2.88 -14.02
CA ARG A 197 42.01 3.08 -12.73
C ARG A 197 42.92 1.92 -12.38
N SER A 198 42.48 0.69 -12.59
CA SER A 198 43.29 -0.51 -12.39
C SER A 198 44.51 -0.53 -13.32
N LYS A 199 44.35 -0.11 -14.59
CA LYS A 199 45.47 0.04 -15.53
C LYS A 199 46.43 1.13 -15.09
N ILE A 200 45.95 2.31 -14.73
CA ILE A 200 46.78 3.41 -14.19
C ILE A 200 47.56 2.90 -12.99
N TYR A 201 46.90 2.28 -12.02
CA TYR A 201 47.53 1.72 -10.84
C TYR A 201 48.59 0.66 -11.16
N SER A 202 48.32 -0.22 -12.14
CA SER A 202 49.29 -1.22 -12.59
C SER A 202 50.52 -0.60 -13.28
N LEU A 203 50.31 0.48 -14.04
CA LEU A 203 51.36 1.21 -14.73
C LEU A 203 52.19 2.03 -13.75
N GLU A 204 51.55 2.68 -12.77
CA GLU A 204 52.20 3.41 -11.68
C GLU A 204 53.02 2.45 -10.82
N ALA A 205 52.48 1.29 -10.43
CA ALA A 205 53.24 0.28 -9.69
C ALA A 205 54.45 -0.23 -10.49
N ARG A 206 54.31 -0.45 -11.80
CA ARG A 206 55.42 -0.85 -12.68
C ARG A 206 56.44 0.27 -12.86
N ALA A 207 56.01 1.50 -13.02
CA ALA A 207 56.87 2.68 -13.10
C ALA A 207 57.63 2.86 -11.79
N GLN A 208 56.96 2.72 -10.65
CA GLN A 208 57.57 2.83 -9.32
C GLN A 208 58.54 1.69 -9.03
N VAL A 209 58.25 0.46 -9.46
CA VAL A 209 59.21 -0.67 -9.35
C VAL A 209 60.42 -0.43 -10.24
N ALA A 210 60.23 0.06 -11.46
CA ALA A 210 61.32 0.44 -12.35
C ALA A 210 62.15 1.61 -11.78
N GLU A 211 61.50 2.64 -11.22
CA GLU A 211 62.12 3.77 -10.56
C GLU A 211 62.82 3.37 -9.27
N ASN A 212 62.26 2.48 -8.45
CA ASN A 212 62.88 1.99 -7.22
C ASN A 212 64.06 1.05 -7.52
N ALA A 213 63.98 0.26 -8.60
CA ALA A 213 65.12 -0.51 -9.11
C ALA A 213 66.23 0.39 -9.65
N LEU A 214 65.88 1.58 -10.17
CA LEU A 214 66.81 2.63 -10.58
C LEU A 214 67.34 3.46 -9.40
N ASN A 215 66.55 3.70 -8.35
CA ASN A 215 66.83 4.62 -7.25
C ASN A 215 67.33 3.96 -5.96
N GLY A 216 67.21 2.64 -5.83
CA GLY A 216 67.93 1.82 -4.86
C GLY A 216 68.23 2.44 -3.49
N ALA A 217 67.23 2.88 -2.72
CA ALA A 217 67.25 2.99 -1.25
C ALA A 217 66.01 3.71 -0.71
N ARG A 218 65.53 3.23 0.45
CA ARG A 218 64.58 3.83 1.42
C ARG A 218 63.11 3.48 1.23
N GLY A 219 62.63 2.69 2.20
CA GLY A 219 61.24 2.30 2.33
C GLY A 219 60.37 3.40 2.96
N SER A 220 59.16 3.51 2.43
CA SER A 220 57.95 3.96 3.11
C SER A 220 56.78 3.16 2.55
N SER A 221 55.85 2.77 3.42
CA SER A 221 54.72 1.90 3.12
C SER A 221 53.60 2.62 2.38
N VAL A 222 52.96 1.92 1.43
CA VAL A 222 51.83 2.33 0.57
C VAL A 222 50.61 2.91 1.30
N ALA A 223 50.53 2.77 2.63
CA ALA A 223 49.39 3.20 3.44
C ALA A 223 49.24 4.72 3.61
N ASP A 224 50.28 5.53 3.36
CA ASP A 224 50.26 6.96 3.67
C ASP A 224 49.59 7.84 2.59
N GLU A 225 49.22 7.28 1.42
CA GLU A 225 48.67 8.06 0.29
C GLU A 225 47.16 7.90 0.06
N ILE A 226 46.49 6.95 0.74
CA ILE A 226 45.04 6.70 0.57
C ILE A 226 44.24 7.33 1.71
N ASP A 227 43.26 8.18 1.38
CA ASP A 227 42.31 8.75 2.35
C ASP A 227 41.31 7.68 2.84
N MET A 228 41.76 6.89 3.82
CA MET A 228 41.04 5.74 4.37
C MET A 228 39.69 6.09 5.01
N GLN A 229 39.44 7.37 5.34
CA GLN A 229 38.19 7.80 5.96
C GLN A 229 36.97 7.72 5.01
N LYS A 230 37.21 7.63 3.70
CA LYS A 230 36.14 7.54 2.68
C LYS A 230 35.64 6.12 2.42
N TYR A 231 36.31 5.11 2.97
CA TYR A 231 36.02 3.72 2.67
C TYR A 231 35.22 3.06 3.81
N SER A 232 34.00 2.62 3.49
CA SER A 232 33.22 1.79 4.41
C SER A 232 33.78 0.36 4.45
N PRO A 233 33.55 -0.42 5.53
CA PRO A 233 33.99 -1.81 5.61
C PRO A 233 33.55 -2.68 4.42
N ARG A 234 32.35 -2.42 3.88
CA ARG A 234 31.82 -3.09 2.69
C ARG A 234 32.64 -2.79 1.45
N ILE A 235 32.92 -1.51 1.17
CA ILE A 235 33.73 -1.11 0.02
C ILE A 235 35.13 -1.74 0.10
N LEU A 236 35.71 -1.83 1.31
CA LEU A 236 37.00 -2.50 1.49
C LEU A 236 36.93 -4.00 1.14
N CYS A 237 35.94 -4.74 1.64
CA CYS A 237 35.79 -6.15 1.28
C CYS A 237 35.56 -6.35 -0.22
N ASP A 238 34.70 -5.53 -0.84
CA ASP A 238 34.45 -5.57 -2.29
C ASP A 238 35.73 -5.31 -3.09
N LEU A 239 36.51 -4.30 -2.69
CA LEU A 239 37.80 -3.98 -3.31
C LEU A 239 38.80 -5.15 -3.22
N PHE A 240 38.91 -5.79 -2.06
CA PHE A 240 39.77 -6.95 -1.88
C PHE A 240 39.30 -8.17 -2.67
N ALA A 241 37.99 -8.39 -2.78
CA ALA A 241 37.42 -9.44 -3.63
C ALA A 241 37.71 -9.21 -5.12
N THR A 242 37.81 -7.94 -5.54
CA THR A 242 38.17 -7.55 -6.92
C THR A 242 39.67 -7.69 -7.17
N ILE A 243 40.51 -7.06 -6.35
CA ILE A 243 41.97 -7.00 -6.56
C ILE A 243 42.63 -8.35 -6.30
N PHE A 244 42.22 -9.04 -5.24
CA PHE A 244 42.76 -10.32 -4.80
C PHE A 244 41.75 -11.45 -5.02
N GLY A 245 40.90 -11.34 -6.04
CA GLY A 245 39.83 -12.30 -6.30
C GLY A 245 40.30 -13.72 -6.59
N ASP A 246 41.56 -13.92 -6.94
CA ASP A 246 42.20 -15.24 -7.03
C ASP A 246 42.60 -15.82 -5.66
N ARG A 247 42.67 -14.99 -4.62
CA ARG A 247 43.15 -15.35 -3.27
C ARG A 247 42.08 -15.32 -2.20
N ILE A 248 41.18 -14.35 -2.22
CA ILE A 248 40.16 -14.11 -1.20
C ILE A 248 38.76 -14.09 -1.80
N ASP A 249 37.78 -14.53 -1.02
CA ASP A 249 36.35 -14.39 -1.34
C ASP A 249 35.54 -14.26 -0.03
N PHE A 250 34.29 -13.84 -0.14
CA PHE A 250 33.43 -13.55 1.01
C PHE A 250 32.10 -14.31 0.90
N THR A 251 31.62 -14.88 2.00
CA THR A 251 30.26 -15.45 2.04
C THR A 251 29.21 -14.34 2.23
N ASP A 252 27.95 -14.66 1.94
CA ASP A 252 26.83 -13.75 2.24
C ASP A 252 26.80 -13.36 3.73
N ARG A 253 27.18 -14.29 4.61
CA ARG A 253 27.30 -14.06 6.05
C ARG A 253 28.40 -13.06 6.37
N ALA A 254 29.55 -13.15 5.71
CA ALA A 254 30.63 -12.16 5.88
C ALA A 254 30.15 -10.77 5.51
N MET A 255 29.53 -10.63 4.34
CA MET A 255 29.03 -9.35 3.84
C MET A 255 27.95 -8.77 4.78
N LYS A 256 27.09 -9.61 5.36
CA LYS A 256 26.11 -9.18 6.36
C LYS A 256 26.73 -8.75 7.68
N SER A 257 27.80 -9.41 8.14
CA SER A 257 28.46 -9.05 9.40
C SER A 257 29.12 -7.66 9.38
N LEU A 258 29.35 -7.09 8.19
CA LEU A 258 29.93 -5.76 8.02
C LEU A 258 29.00 -4.63 8.50
N ASP A 259 27.68 -4.86 8.52
CA ASP A 259 26.69 -3.88 8.99
C ASP A 259 26.91 -3.52 10.48
N ASP A 260 27.51 -4.44 11.23
CA ASP A 260 27.82 -4.33 12.65
C ASP A 260 29.31 -4.01 12.93
N CYS A 261 30.12 -3.84 11.89
CA CYS A 261 31.57 -3.63 12.01
C CYS A 261 31.89 -2.17 12.36
N THR A 262 32.49 -1.97 13.54
CA THR A 262 32.93 -0.65 14.03
C THR A 262 34.44 -0.45 13.93
N THR A 263 35.16 -1.41 13.34
CA THR A 263 36.60 -1.33 13.16
C THR A 263 36.97 -0.19 12.21
N ARG A 264 38.04 0.54 12.54
CA ARG A 264 38.59 1.60 11.71
C ARG A 264 39.05 1.07 10.34
N PRO A 265 38.80 1.80 9.23
CA PRO A 265 39.08 1.30 7.88
C PRO A 265 40.54 0.90 7.61
N ASP A 266 41.52 1.61 8.14
CA ASP A 266 42.95 1.29 8.04
C ASP A 266 43.29 -0.07 8.66
N ILE A 267 42.69 -0.38 9.81
CA ILE A 267 42.92 -1.65 10.50
C ILE A 267 42.30 -2.80 9.72
N LEU A 268 41.07 -2.60 9.20
CA LEU A 268 40.43 -3.60 8.35
C LEU A 268 41.22 -3.84 7.06
N TRP A 269 41.70 -2.77 6.41
CA TRP A 269 42.55 -2.87 5.23
C TRP A 269 43.80 -3.70 5.51
N ASN A 270 44.55 -3.37 6.56
CA ASN A 270 45.77 -4.10 6.91
C ASN A 270 45.47 -5.59 7.20
N ALA A 271 44.36 -5.88 7.88
CA ALA A 271 43.95 -7.24 8.16
C ALA A 271 43.64 -8.04 6.88
N LEU A 272 42.90 -7.44 5.94
CA LEU A 272 42.58 -8.06 4.65
C LEU A 272 43.82 -8.22 3.77
N TYR A 273 44.71 -7.22 3.79
CA TYR A 273 45.99 -7.25 3.09
C TYR A 273 46.86 -8.40 3.59
N ASP A 274 47.04 -8.52 4.90
CA ASP A 274 47.81 -9.61 5.51
C ASP A 274 47.19 -10.99 5.23
N LEU A 275 45.86 -11.10 5.13
CA LEU A 275 45.23 -12.35 4.67
C LEU A 275 45.65 -12.69 3.24
N CYS A 276 45.64 -11.72 2.33
CA CYS A 276 45.93 -11.94 0.91
C CYS A 276 47.41 -12.14 0.61
N THR A 277 48.31 -11.47 1.34
CA THR A 277 49.76 -11.46 1.06
C THR A 277 50.57 -12.36 1.98
N ILE A 278 50.07 -12.64 3.19
CA ILE A 278 50.75 -13.50 4.15
C ILE A 278 49.99 -14.81 4.27
N ALA A 279 48.76 -14.80 4.77
CA ALA A 279 48.05 -16.04 5.09
C ALA A 279 47.85 -16.92 3.85
N TYR A 280 47.45 -16.35 2.72
CA TYR A 280 47.22 -17.09 1.47
C TYR A 280 48.46 -17.89 1.07
N ASP A 281 49.62 -17.25 1.02
CA ASP A 281 50.88 -17.87 0.65
C ASP A 281 51.25 -19.02 1.61
N LEU A 282 50.97 -18.87 2.92
CA LEU A 282 51.17 -19.93 3.92
C LEU A 282 50.26 -21.16 3.68
N TYR A 283 49.08 -20.97 3.12
CA TYR A 283 48.15 -22.05 2.79
C TYR A 283 48.48 -22.73 1.45
N THR A 284 49.07 -22.01 0.50
CA THR A 284 49.38 -22.56 -0.83
C THR A 284 50.79 -23.12 -0.95
N ASN A 285 51.74 -22.65 -0.15
CA ASN A 285 53.12 -23.13 -0.20
C ASN A 285 53.27 -24.46 0.54
N GLN A 286 53.74 -25.49 -0.17
CA GLN A 286 54.00 -26.80 0.42
C GLN A 286 55.26 -26.73 1.29
N GLY A 287 55.12 -26.95 2.61
CA GLY A 287 56.26 -27.13 3.52
C GLY A 287 56.21 -26.38 4.85
N GLU A 288 55.24 -25.48 5.05
CA GLU A 288 55.15 -24.70 6.28
C GLU A 288 54.38 -25.46 7.38
N ILE A 289 55.11 -25.91 8.42
CA ILE A 289 54.56 -26.77 9.48
C ILE A 289 53.69 -25.97 10.47
N ASP A 290 53.89 -24.64 10.58
CA ASP A 290 53.23 -23.79 11.56
C ASP A 290 52.78 -22.43 10.98
N ILE A 291 51.60 -22.42 10.35
CA ILE A 291 50.97 -21.21 9.79
C ILE A 291 50.84 -20.10 10.83
N ALA A 292 50.44 -20.42 12.06
CA ALA A 292 50.17 -19.41 13.08
C ALA A 292 51.45 -18.67 13.52
N LYS A 293 52.53 -19.42 13.77
CA LYS A 293 53.82 -18.82 14.13
C LYS A 293 54.36 -17.97 13.00
N SER A 294 54.28 -18.45 11.76
CA SER A 294 54.77 -17.73 10.59
C SER A 294 53.97 -16.47 10.29
N PHE A 295 52.65 -16.53 10.40
CA PHE A 295 51.78 -15.36 10.26
C PHE A 295 52.09 -14.32 11.33
N ASN A 296 52.11 -14.71 12.61
CA ASN A 296 52.38 -13.82 13.74
C ASN A 296 53.77 -13.17 13.70
N SER A 297 54.72 -13.77 13.00
CA SER A 297 56.06 -13.19 12.82
C SER A 297 56.13 -12.09 11.75
N LYS A 298 55.12 -12.00 10.88
CA LYS A 298 55.06 -11.10 9.72
C LYS A 298 53.92 -10.08 9.80
N SER A 299 52.93 -10.32 10.67
CA SER A 299 51.71 -9.53 10.79
C SER A 299 51.59 -8.92 12.20
N GLU A 300 50.95 -7.75 12.28
CA GLU A 300 50.54 -7.16 13.56
C GLU A 300 49.26 -7.79 14.14
N PHE A 301 48.59 -8.66 13.39
CA PHE A 301 47.41 -9.41 13.82
C PHE A 301 47.81 -10.77 14.40
N GLU A 302 47.10 -11.22 15.43
CA GLU A 302 47.32 -12.54 16.00
C GLU A 302 46.48 -13.59 15.26
N TYR A 303 47.12 -14.66 14.82
CA TYR A 303 46.49 -15.81 14.19
C TYR A 303 45.97 -16.80 15.23
N SER A 304 44.69 -17.13 15.13
CA SER A 304 44.01 -18.11 15.98
C SER A 304 43.60 -19.33 15.16
N ARG A 305 44.09 -20.51 15.54
CA ARG A 305 43.84 -21.77 14.81
C ARG A 305 42.45 -22.36 15.04
N GLY A 306 41.67 -21.82 15.97
CA GLY A 306 40.31 -22.30 16.17
C GLY A 306 39.65 -21.89 17.47
N ALA A 307 38.43 -22.39 17.67
CA ALA A 307 37.61 -22.04 18.82
C ALA A 307 38.22 -22.55 20.15
N GLY A 308 38.02 -21.80 21.24
CA GLY A 308 38.48 -22.22 22.57
C GLY A 308 37.90 -23.57 23.03
N MET A 309 38.62 -24.26 23.92
CA MET A 309 38.27 -25.62 24.39
C MET A 309 36.83 -25.74 24.92
N MET A 310 36.33 -24.70 25.61
CA MET A 310 34.95 -24.68 26.15
C MET A 310 33.89 -24.51 25.05
N THR A 311 34.21 -23.74 24.00
CA THR A 311 33.34 -23.56 22.83
C THR A 311 33.18 -24.87 22.06
N ARG A 312 34.26 -25.65 21.94
CA ARG A 312 34.25 -26.97 21.27
C ARG A 312 33.36 -28.02 21.94
N LYS A 313 33.11 -27.89 23.25
CA LYS A 313 32.22 -28.80 23.98
C LYS A 313 30.72 -28.49 23.79
N ASN A 314 30.38 -27.38 23.14
CA ASN A 314 28.99 -26.97 22.93
C ASN A 314 28.61 -27.00 21.44
N ALA A 315 27.74 -27.95 21.05
CA ALA A 315 27.32 -28.15 19.67
C ALA A 315 26.73 -26.88 19.01
N LYS A 316 25.94 -26.09 19.76
CA LYS A 316 25.34 -24.84 19.26
C LYS A 316 26.35 -23.72 19.02
N LEU A 317 27.48 -23.73 19.74
CA LEU A 317 28.54 -22.74 19.54
C LEU A 317 29.47 -23.13 18.39
N ILE A 318 29.68 -24.43 18.18
CA ILE A 318 30.48 -24.93 17.05
C ILE A 318 29.78 -24.72 15.71
N GLU A 319 28.45 -24.77 15.69
CA GLU A 319 27.65 -24.49 14.49
C GLU A 319 27.93 -23.10 13.89
N GLN A 320 28.27 -22.09 14.70
CA GLN A 320 28.62 -20.75 14.21
C GLN A 320 29.89 -20.72 13.37
N TYR A 321 30.78 -21.70 13.55
CA TYR A 321 32.01 -21.83 12.76
C TYR A 321 31.82 -22.64 11.48
N ARG A 322 30.59 -23.02 11.15
CA ARG A 322 30.23 -23.59 9.86
C ARG A 322 29.52 -22.53 9.02
N ASP A 323 29.87 -22.46 7.76
CA ASP A 323 29.19 -21.61 6.78
C ASP A 323 29.01 -22.38 5.46
N VAL A 324 28.30 -21.78 4.51
CA VAL A 324 28.13 -22.33 3.16
C VAL A 324 28.75 -21.38 2.14
N TYR A 325 29.67 -21.90 1.34
CA TYR A 325 30.28 -21.19 0.22
C TYR A 325 30.10 -21.98 -1.07
N ARG A 326 29.41 -21.38 -2.05
CA ARG A 326 29.09 -22.01 -3.35
C ARG A 326 28.51 -23.43 -3.21
N GLY A 327 27.55 -23.57 -2.28
CA GLY A 327 26.84 -24.83 -1.99
C GLY A 327 27.64 -25.87 -1.20
N ARG A 328 28.81 -25.51 -0.65
CA ARG A 328 29.66 -26.41 0.14
C ARG A 328 29.82 -25.90 1.56
N GLU A 329 29.79 -26.80 2.53
CA GLU A 329 30.12 -26.45 3.91
C GLU A 329 31.60 -26.06 4.01
N ILE A 330 31.88 -24.97 4.72
CA ILE A 330 33.22 -24.51 5.04
C ILE A 330 33.37 -24.32 6.55
N ASN A 331 34.50 -24.80 7.10
CA ASN A 331 34.89 -24.56 8.49
C ASN A 331 35.69 -23.26 8.58
N VAL A 332 35.23 -22.34 9.43
CA VAL A 332 35.82 -21.03 9.67
C VAL A 332 36.21 -20.80 11.13
N GLU A 333 36.62 -21.87 11.82
CA GLU A 333 37.20 -21.76 13.17
C GLU A 333 38.44 -20.85 13.20
N THR A 334 39.19 -20.85 12.11
CA THR A 334 40.38 -20.04 11.96
C THR A 334 40.00 -18.56 11.88
N HIS A 335 40.74 -17.72 12.59
CA HIS A 335 40.56 -16.28 12.53
C HIS A 335 41.82 -15.51 12.86
N ILE A 336 41.95 -14.32 12.29
CA ILE A 336 42.92 -13.32 12.75
C ILE A 336 42.24 -12.32 13.68
N LYS A 337 43.01 -11.75 14.61
CA LYS A 337 42.46 -10.89 15.65
C LYS A 337 43.40 -9.77 16.08
N LYS A 338 42.82 -8.62 16.45
CA LYS A 338 43.49 -7.49 17.12
C LYS A 338 42.55 -6.85 18.14
N GLY A 339 43.10 -6.38 19.25
CA GLY A 339 42.35 -5.75 20.33
C GLY A 339 41.57 -6.72 21.25
N ASN A 340 41.32 -6.28 22.48
CA ASN A 340 40.66 -7.07 23.53
C ASN A 340 39.29 -6.52 23.98
N LYS A 341 38.93 -5.30 23.57
CA LYS A 341 37.67 -4.64 23.93
C LYS A 341 36.82 -4.47 22.67
N GLU A 342 35.73 -5.22 22.57
CA GLU A 342 34.87 -5.23 21.36
C GLU A 342 34.31 -3.87 20.96
N ALA A 343 34.11 -2.96 21.93
CA ALA A 343 33.65 -1.59 21.67
C ALA A 343 34.73 -0.64 21.11
N SER A 344 35.99 -1.08 20.99
CA SER A 344 37.07 -0.26 20.43
C SER A 344 37.07 -0.33 18.91
N ASP A 345 37.28 0.82 18.27
CA ASP A 345 37.53 0.94 16.82
C ASP A 345 38.80 0.18 16.34
N GLN A 346 39.67 -0.26 17.26
CA GLN A 346 40.83 -1.11 16.95
C GLN A 346 40.57 -2.61 17.09
N PHE A 347 39.38 -2.97 17.58
CA PHE A 347 38.99 -4.36 17.73
C PHE A 347 38.59 -4.94 16.38
N ILE A 348 39.12 -6.11 16.06
CA ILE A 348 38.69 -6.88 14.90
C ILE A 348 38.88 -8.37 15.13
N ARG A 349 37.92 -9.15 14.64
CA ARG A 349 38.04 -10.59 14.38
C ARG A 349 37.65 -10.83 12.91
N ILE A 350 38.47 -11.56 12.15
CA ILE A 350 38.11 -12.02 10.80
C ILE A 350 38.14 -13.53 10.79
N TYR A 351 36.97 -14.16 10.68
CA TYR A 351 36.80 -15.61 10.62
C TYR A 351 36.80 -16.08 9.17
N PHE A 352 37.65 -17.06 8.86
CA PHE A 352 37.84 -17.54 7.50
C PHE A 352 38.23 -19.02 7.46
N GLY A 353 38.08 -19.62 6.28
CA GLY A 353 38.54 -20.97 5.98
C GLY A 353 39.19 -21.02 4.60
N PHE A 354 40.07 -21.99 4.36
CA PHE A 354 40.66 -22.19 3.04
C PHE A 354 39.83 -23.22 2.24
N ASP A 355 39.15 -22.78 1.17
CA ASP A 355 38.38 -23.68 0.29
C ASP A 355 39.31 -24.36 -0.71
N ILE A 356 39.57 -25.65 -0.48
CA ILE A 356 40.50 -26.45 -1.30
C ILE A 356 40.09 -26.48 -2.78
N LYS A 357 38.78 -26.39 -3.10
CA LYS A 357 38.30 -26.45 -4.49
C LYS A 357 38.60 -25.17 -5.27
N SER A 358 38.27 -24.01 -4.70
CA SER A 358 38.58 -22.72 -5.34
C SER A 358 40.01 -22.26 -5.08
N LYS A 359 40.71 -22.89 -4.13
CA LYS A 359 42.04 -22.50 -3.61
C LYS A 359 42.06 -21.07 -3.07
N LYS A 360 40.99 -20.64 -2.40
CA LYS A 360 40.87 -19.29 -1.83
C LYS A 360 40.71 -19.33 -0.32
N LEU A 361 41.13 -18.24 0.34
CA LEU A 361 40.68 -17.89 1.67
C LEU A 361 39.27 -17.32 1.57
N VAL A 362 38.31 -17.98 2.21
CA VAL A 362 36.91 -17.58 2.22
C VAL A 362 36.58 -17.01 3.59
N VAL A 363 36.33 -15.71 3.64
CA VAL A 363 35.93 -14.99 4.84
C VAL A 363 34.44 -15.20 5.07
N SER A 364 34.08 -15.44 6.33
CA SER A 364 32.71 -15.77 6.75
C SER A 364 32.14 -14.82 7.80
N SER A 365 32.99 -14.08 8.51
CA SER A 365 32.56 -13.02 9.44
C SER A 365 33.68 -12.03 9.71
N VAL A 366 33.35 -10.74 9.82
CA VAL A 366 34.27 -9.62 10.04
C VAL A 366 33.76 -8.73 11.18
N GLY A 367 34.66 -8.25 12.02
CA GLY A 367 34.39 -7.22 13.03
C GLY A 367 34.21 -7.80 14.43
N LYS A 368 32.97 -8.19 14.77
CA LYS A 368 32.57 -8.65 16.11
C LYS A 368 33.04 -10.07 16.42
N HIS A 369 32.99 -10.43 17.70
CA HIS A 369 33.25 -11.80 18.13
C HIS A 369 32.04 -12.71 17.79
N LEU A 370 32.27 -13.95 17.35
CA LEU A 370 31.20 -14.96 17.33
C LEU A 370 30.82 -15.34 18.77
N ASP A 371 29.56 -15.71 19.07
CA ASP A 371 29.18 -15.99 20.46
C ASP A 371 30.06 -17.12 21.06
N THR A 372 30.72 -16.85 22.18
CA THR A 372 31.46 -17.85 22.96
C THR A 372 30.79 -18.13 24.29
N TYR A 373 31.19 -19.23 24.95
CA TYR A 373 30.67 -19.59 26.26
C TYR A 373 30.79 -18.44 27.30
N SER A 374 31.86 -17.64 27.21
CA SER A 374 32.10 -16.46 28.04
C SER A 374 31.24 -15.23 27.71
N THR A 375 30.80 -15.03 26.45
CA THR A 375 29.96 -13.88 26.09
C THR A 375 28.49 -14.09 26.50
N LYS A 376 28.08 -15.35 26.72
CA LYS A 376 26.75 -15.68 27.28
C LYS A 376 26.60 -15.37 28.77
N SER A 377 27.67 -15.30 29.56
CA SER A 377 27.55 -14.98 30.99
C SER A 377 27.49 -13.48 31.28
N MET A 378 27.52 -12.63 30.26
CA MET A 378 27.47 -11.16 30.37
C MET A 378 26.25 -10.54 29.67
N LYS A 379 25.32 -11.36 29.14
CA LYS A 379 24.04 -10.90 28.58
C LYS A 379 22.92 -11.04 29.59
#